data_AF-A0A7C3JSJ1-F1
#
_entry.id   AF-A0A7C3JSJ1-F1
#
_cell.length_a   1.000
_cell.length_b   1.000
_cell.length_c   1.000
_cell.angle_alpha   90.00
_cell.angle_beta   90.00
_cell.angle_gamma   90.00
#
_symmetry.space_group_name_H-M   'P 1'
#
loop_
_entity.id
_entity.type
_entity.pdbx_description
1 polymer ?
#
loop_
_entity_poly.entity_id
_entity_poly.type
_entity_poly.pdbx_seq_one_letter_code
_entity_poly.pdbx_strand_id
1 'polypeptide(L)'
;QERAPASYDLIAVNYKLAFHSYNMTQDNPWLAELAEHHPYAYRVLINTKTAAAKGIADGDLISLETPAGATARGIARVSQCIHPEVIGLASCFGQWARARATARGRGIHFNSLVPYDLSQIDPMAGLMDACVKVKVTKLPQRDLSQAIGKRRSRQMRLASTGEPLSAYVKFGGL
;
A
#
# COMPACT_ATOMS: atom_id res chain seq x y z
N GLN A 1 16.13 -0.76 -13.36
CA GLN A 1 16.61 -0.60 -11.96
C GLN A 1 18.08 -0.17 -11.84
N GLU A 2 19.04 -0.81 -12.52
CA GLU A 2 20.48 -0.60 -12.27
C GLU A 2 21.01 0.81 -12.54
N ARG A 3 20.54 1.47 -13.60
CA ARG A 3 20.99 2.82 -14.00
C ARG A 3 20.19 3.97 -13.38
N ALA A 4 19.42 3.71 -12.32
CA ALA A 4 18.61 4.76 -11.70
C ALA A 4 19.51 5.87 -11.10
N PRO A 5 19.13 7.16 -11.22
CA PRO A 5 19.86 8.27 -10.61
C PRO A 5 20.05 8.10 -9.10
N ALA A 6 21.09 8.72 -8.54
CA ALA A 6 21.43 8.62 -7.11
C ALA A 6 20.30 9.05 -6.16
N SER A 7 19.34 9.85 -6.64
CA SER A 7 18.16 10.24 -5.87
C SER A 7 17.16 9.11 -5.56
N TYR A 8 17.28 7.97 -6.24
CA TYR A 8 16.51 6.74 -5.97
C TYR A 8 17.34 5.82 -5.09
N ASP A 9 17.48 6.22 -3.84
CA ASP A 9 18.43 5.68 -2.86
C ASP A 9 17.86 4.56 -1.98
N LEU A 10 16.56 4.25 -2.11
CA LEU A 10 15.90 3.20 -1.33
C LEU A 10 15.36 2.09 -2.23
N ILE A 11 15.26 0.88 -1.69
CA ILE A 11 14.66 -0.28 -2.38
C ILE A 11 13.30 -0.56 -1.75
N ALA A 12 12.24 -0.51 -2.54
CA ALA A 12 10.92 -0.95 -2.12
C ALA A 12 10.82 -2.46 -2.15
N VAL A 13 10.49 -3.04 -1.00
CA VAL A 13 10.25 -4.46 -0.81
C VAL A 13 8.82 -4.68 -0.34
N ASN A 14 8.22 -5.75 -0.83
CA ASN A 14 6.93 -6.18 -0.34
C ASN A 14 7.08 -7.22 0.78
N TYR A 15 6.12 -7.23 1.71
CA TYR A 15 5.99 -8.29 2.70
C TYR A 15 4.55 -8.79 2.75
N LYS A 16 4.37 -9.98 3.33
CA LYS A 16 3.07 -10.62 3.51
C LYS A 16 2.59 -10.44 4.95
N LEU A 17 1.29 -10.29 5.11
CA LEU A 17 0.63 -10.28 6.41
C LEU A 17 0.11 -11.69 6.69
N ALA A 18 0.33 -12.20 7.90
CA ALA A 18 -0.05 -13.57 8.27
C ALA A 18 -1.55 -13.85 8.12
N PHE A 19 -2.39 -12.81 8.20
CA PHE A 19 -3.84 -12.92 8.15
C PHE A 19 -4.46 -12.59 6.77
N HIS A 20 -3.64 -12.27 5.75
CA HIS A 20 -4.12 -12.02 4.40
C HIS A 20 -3.50 -12.96 3.38
N SER A 21 -4.36 -13.71 2.69
CA SER A 21 -3.98 -14.50 1.51
C SER A 21 -4.14 -13.66 0.24
N TYR A 22 -3.03 -13.13 -0.25
CA TYR A 22 -2.95 -12.28 -1.46
C TYR A 22 -4.03 -11.16 -1.44
N ASN A 23 -4.60 -10.84 -2.59
CA ASN A 23 -5.67 -9.86 -2.78
C ASN A 23 -7.09 -10.44 -2.56
N MET A 24 -7.20 -11.72 -2.18
CA MET A 24 -8.50 -12.41 -2.13
C MET A 24 -9.28 -12.15 -0.84
N THR A 25 -8.56 -11.96 0.27
CA THR A 25 -9.14 -11.90 1.62
C THR A 25 -9.38 -10.49 2.15
N GLN A 26 -9.06 -9.47 1.34
CA GLN A 26 -9.06 -8.07 1.76
C GLN A 26 -10.46 -7.48 1.89
N ASP A 27 -11.42 -8.10 1.22
CA ASP A 27 -12.81 -7.66 1.22
C ASP A 27 -13.60 -8.26 2.40
N ASN A 28 -13.00 -9.21 3.13
CA ASN A 28 -13.55 -9.74 4.37
C ASN A 28 -13.53 -8.63 5.44
N PRO A 29 -14.69 -8.22 5.97
CA PRO A 29 -14.79 -7.13 6.94
C PRO A 29 -13.94 -7.34 8.20
N TRP A 30 -13.88 -8.55 8.74
CA TRP A 30 -13.12 -8.84 9.97
C TRP A 30 -11.60 -8.73 9.75
N LEU A 31 -11.12 -9.22 8.61
CA LEU A 31 -9.69 -9.10 8.27
C LEU A 31 -9.32 -7.66 7.91
N ALA A 32 -10.24 -6.92 7.30
CA ALA A 32 -10.04 -5.51 7.02
C ALA A 32 -9.99 -4.66 8.30
N GLU A 33 -10.84 -4.96 9.29
CA GLU A 33 -10.80 -4.34 10.62
C GLU A 33 -9.48 -4.67 11.33
N LEU A 34 -9.06 -5.93 11.31
CA LEU A 34 -7.75 -6.35 11.85
C LEU A 34 -6.60 -5.56 11.18
N ALA A 35 -6.65 -5.38 9.86
CA ALA A 35 -5.67 -4.58 9.12
C ALA A 35 -5.70 -3.09 9.50
N GLU A 36 -6.85 -2.53 9.86
CA GLU A 36 -6.97 -1.13 10.30
C GLU A 36 -6.28 -0.90 11.65
N HIS A 37 -6.38 -1.87 12.56
CA HIS A 37 -5.73 -1.82 13.87
C HIS A 37 -4.27 -2.31 13.85
N HIS A 38 -3.86 -3.02 12.80
CA HIS A 38 -2.49 -3.50 12.67
C HIS A 38 -1.52 -2.33 12.40
N PRO A 39 -0.40 -2.22 13.16
CA PRO A 39 0.51 -1.08 13.07
C PRO A 39 1.17 -0.91 11.70
N TYR A 40 1.25 -1.97 10.89
CA TYR A 40 2.01 -1.98 9.64
C TYR A 40 1.16 -2.11 8.37
N ALA A 41 -0.06 -2.64 8.45
CA ALA A 41 -0.75 -3.17 7.26
C ALA A 41 -1.03 -2.09 6.19
N TYR A 42 -1.56 -0.93 6.60
CA TYR A 42 -1.81 0.20 5.70
C TYR A 42 -0.75 1.30 5.78
N ARG A 43 0.47 0.93 6.20
CA ARG A 43 1.57 1.87 6.40
C ARG A 43 2.76 1.52 5.53
N VAL A 44 3.59 2.53 5.30
CA VAL A 44 4.86 2.39 4.61
C VAL A 44 5.97 2.38 5.65
N LEU A 45 6.65 1.25 5.82
CA LEU A 45 7.69 1.13 6.84
C LEU A 45 8.98 1.79 6.38
N ILE A 46 9.53 2.67 7.21
CA ILE A 46 10.80 3.33 6.97
C ILE A 46 11.68 3.22 8.22
N ASN A 47 12.98 2.95 8.03
CA ASN A 47 13.92 2.85 9.15
C ASN A 47 14.07 4.18 9.89
N THR A 48 14.30 4.15 11.21
CA THR A 48 14.53 5.35 12.03
C THR A 48 15.68 6.24 11.53
N LYS A 49 16.80 5.65 11.11
CA LYS A 49 17.98 6.37 10.60
C LYS A 49 17.64 7.11 9.30
N THR A 50 16.98 6.41 8.39
CA THR A 50 16.59 6.93 7.07
C THR A 50 15.50 7.97 7.18
N ALA A 51 14.53 7.76 8.08
CA ALA A 51 13.48 8.72 8.37
C ALA A 51 14.06 10.03 8.91
N ALA A 52 14.98 9.95 9.87
CA ALA A 52 15.68 11.12 10.42
C ALA A 52 16.48 11.87 9.35
N ALA A 53 17.25 11.15 8.52
CA ALA A 53 18.02 11.75 7.43
C ALA A 53 17.15 12.46 6.38
N LYS A 54 15.91 11.99 6.18
CA LYS A 54 14.96 12.56 5.22
C LYS A 54 13.92 13.51 5.85
N GLY A 55 14.00 13.78 7.16
CA GLY A 55 13.05 14.66 7.86
C GLY A 55 11.61 14.11 7.92
N ILE A 56 11.46 12.78 7.92
CA ILE A 56 10.17 12.08 7.96
C ILE A 56 9.92 11.63 9.41
N ALA A 57 8.77 12.03 9.96
CA ALA A 57 8.27 11.59 11.25
C ALA A 57 7.25 10.46 11.10
N ASP A 58 6.95 9.78 12.20
CA ASP A 58 5.89 8.77 12.22
C ASP A 58 4.53 9.41 11.91
N GLY A 59 3.75 8.79 11.03
CA GLY A 59 2.45 9.30 10.62
C GLY A 59 2.49 10.36 9.50
N ASP A 60 3.67 10.77 9.04
CA ASP A 60 3.77 11.70 7.91
C ASP A 60 3.22 11.08 6.62
N LEU A 61 2.59 11.91 5.78
CA LEU A 61 2.26 11.52 4.43
C LEU A 61 3.52 11.58 3.56
N ILE A 62 3.82 10.48 2.88
CA ILE A 62 4.97 10.38 1.98
C ILE A 62 4.53 9.96 0.58
N SER A 63 5.29 10.39 -0.41
CA SER A 63 5.20 9.94 -1.80
C SER A 63 6.37 9.01 -2.10
N LEU A 64 6.05 7.91 -2.78
CA LEU A 64 6.98 6.98 -3.37
C LEU A 64 6.97 7.21 -4.87
N GLU A 65 8.15 7.35 -5.46
CA GLU A 65 8.32 7.52 -6.90
C GLU A 65 9.36 6.52 -7.40
N THR A 66 9.05 5.82 -8.49
CA THR A 66 9.96 4.87 -9.12
C THR A 66 10.66 5.54 -10.32
N PRO A 67 11.83 5.07 -10.75
CA PRO A 67 12.51 5.58 -11.93
C PRO A 67 11.68 5.52 -13.22
N ALA A 68 10.69 4.62 -13.26
CA ALA A 68 9.75 4.49 -14.37
C ALA A 68 8.59 5.51 -14.33
N GLY A 69 8.56 6.41 -13.34
CA GLY A 69 7.55 7.46 -13.17
C GLY A 69 6.28 7.01 -12.44
N ALA A 70 6.21 5.75 -11.96
CA ALA A 70 5.09 5.31 -11.15
C ALA A 70 5.16 5.96 -9.76
N THR A 71 4.00 6.41 -9.27
CA THR A 71 3.91 7.06 -7.95
C THR A 71 2.84 6.44 -7.07
N ALA A 72 3.13 6.37 -5.77
CA ALA A 72 2.16 5.97 -4.75
C ALA A 72 2.28 6.87 -3.52
N ARG A 73 1.17 7.06 -2.81
CA ARG A 73 1.12 7.86 -1.57
C ARG A 73 0.74 6.98 -0.41
N GLY A 74 1.41 7.16 0.73
CA GLY A 74 1.15 6.38 1.93
C GLY A 74 1.54 7.12 3.20
N ILE A 75 1.09 6.58 4.33
CA ILE A 75 1.44 7.10 5.65
C ILE A 75 2.69 6.35 6.12
N ALA A 76 3.73 7.09 6.48
CA ALA A 76 4.97 6.54 7.01
C ALA A 76 4.73 5.91 8.39
N ARG A 77 5.32 4.74 8.59
CA ARG A 77 5.51 4.12 9.90
C ARG A 77 7.01 3.99 10.16
N VAL A 78 7.53 4.74 11.10
CA VAL A 78 8.94 4.69 11.47
C VAL A 78 9.16 3.46 12.35
N SER A 79 10.08 2.58 11.95
CA SER A 79 10.37 1.34 12.67
C SER A 79 11.81 0.89 12.47
N GLN A 80 12.43 0.34 13.52
CA GLN A 80 13.76 -0.28 13.40
C GLN A 80 13.71 -1.70 12.79
N CYS A 81 12.52 -2.27 12.59
CA CYS A 81 12.34 -3.62 12.06
C CYS A 81 12.59 -3.74 10.55
N ILE A 82 13.12 -2.70 9.89
CA ILE A 82 13.42 -2.69 8.46
C ILE A 82 14.81 -2.12 8.21
N HIS A 83 15.50 -2.62 7.18
CA HIS A 83 16.84 -2.16 6.83
C HIS A 83 16.85 -0.68 6.43
N PRO A 84 17.89 0.11 6.78
CA PRO A 84 17.98 1.54 6.42
C PRO A 84 17.85 1.85 4.93
N GLU A 85 18.31 0.96 4.05
CA GLU A 85 18.26 1.16 2.60
C GLU A 85 16.94 0.69 1.96
N VAL A 86 15.96 0.32 2.77
CA VAL A 86 14.75 -0.38 2.32
C VAL A 86 13.49 0.33 2.80
N ILE A 87 12.44 0.29 1.99
CA ILE A 87 11.09 0.71 2.34
C ILE A 87 10.12 -0.47 2.22
N GLY A 88 9.29 -0.66 3.25
CA GLY A 88 8.46 -1.86 3.39
C GLY A 88 7.00 -1.58 3.10
N LEU A 89 6.39 -2.40 2.24
CA LEU A 89 4.98 -2.29 1.86
C LEU A 89 4.28 -3.64 1.97
N ALA A 90 3.09 -3.68 2.54
CA ALA A 90 2.29 -4.90 2.50
C ALA A 90 1.78 -5.14 1.07
N SER A 91 2.13 -6.29 0.48
CA SER A 91 1.96 -6.54 -0.96
C SER A 91 0.51 -6.59 -1.44
N CYS A 92 -0.44 -6.87 -0.54
CA CYS A 92 -1.76 -7.30 -0.95
C CYS A 92 -2.70 -6.16 -1.35
N PHE A 93 -2.47 -4.92 -0.88
CA PHE A 93 -3.45 -3.83 -0.89
C PHE A 93 -3.60 -3.06 -2.21
N GLY A 94 -4.44 -2.01 -2.20
CA GLY A 94 -4.62 -1.10 -3.32
C GLY A 94 -5.72 -1.49 -4.31
N GLN A 95 -6.73 -2.23 -3.85
CA GLN A 95 -7.85 -2.67 -4.70
C GLN A 95 -8.63 -1.47 -5.27
N TRP A 96 -8.89 -1.46 -6.58
CA TRP A 96 -9.60 -0.35 -7.25
C TRP A 96 -11.05 -0.70 -7.64
N ALA A 97 -11.34 -1.99 -7.78
CA ALA A 97 -12.62 -2.51 -8.28
C ALA A 97 -13.81 -2.02 -7.46
N ARG A 98 -14.90 -1.60 -8.14
CA ARG A 98 -16.10 -1.03 -7.49
C ARG A 98 -16.81 -2.01 -6.56
N ALA A 99 -16.87 -3.28 -6.95
CA ALA A 99 -17.53 -4.35 -6.20
C ALA A 99 -16.84 -4.70 -4.87
N ARG A 100 -15.57 -4.30 -4.69
CA ARG A 100 -14.79 -4.58 -3.48
C ARG A 100 -15.05 -3.54 -2.41
N ALA A 101 -16.26 -3.54 -1.84
CA ALA A 101 -16.76 -2.48 -1.00
C ALA A 101 -15.85 -2.17 0.20
N THR A 102 -15.29 -3.21 0.83
CA THR A 102 -14.42 -3.07 1.99
C THR A 102 -12.99 -2.72 1.56
N ALA A 103 -12.41 -3.45 0.61
CA ALA A 103 -11.00 -3.32 0.26
C ALA A 103 -10.67 -2.06 -0.58
N ARG A 104 -11.65 -1.48 -1.26
CA ARG A 104 -11.42 -0.47 -2.30
C ARG A 104 -10.74 0.79 -1.79
N GLY A 105 -9.63 1.15 -2.43
CA GLY A 105 -8.86 2.36 -2.15
C GLY A 105 -8.14 2.34 -0.81
N ARG A 106 -7.91 1.16 -0.22
CA ARG A 106 -7.17 0.99 1.03
C ARG A 106 -5.75 0.49 0.73
N GLY A 107 -4.78 1.05 1.45
CA GLY A 107 -3.36 0.73 1.29
C GLY A 107 -2.79 1.13 -0.09
N ILE A 108 -1.58 0.66 -0.36
CA ILE A 108 -0.87 0.91 -1.62
C ILE A 108 -0.86 -0.37 -2.45
N HIS A 109 -1.07 -0.23 -3.76
CA HIS A 109 -0.87 -1.32 -4.70
C HIS A 109 0.63 -1.42 -5.03
N PHE A 110 1.32 -2.40 -4.44
CA PHE A 110 2.76 -2.56 -4.64
C PHE A 110 3.12 -2.85 -6.10
N ASN A 111 2.36 -3.73 -6.76
CA ASN A 111 2.66 -4.18 -8.12
C ASN A 111 2.57 -3.05 -9.17
N SER A 112 1.87 -1.94 -8.89
CA SER A 112 1.92 -0.77 -9.79
C SER A 112 3.23 0.01 -9.74
N LEU A 113 4.10 -0.25 -8.75
CA LEU A 113 5.42 0.36 -8.67
C LEU A 113 6.46 -0.43 -9.45
N VAL A 114 6.25 -1.74 -9.63
CA VAL A 114 7.18 -2.62 -10.33
C VAL A 114 6.98 -2.46 -11.84
N PRO A 115 8.00 -2.06 -12.60
CA PRO A 115 7.87 -1.98 -14.05
C PRO A 115 7.99 -3.38 -14.67
N TYR A 116 7.26 -3.62 -15.76
CA TYR A 116 7.12 -4.93 -16.38
C TYR A 116 7.65 -4.90 -17.82
N ASP A 117 8.97 -4.82 -17.92
CA ASP A 117 9.69 -4.91 -19.20
C ASP A 117 10.46 -6.22 -19.31
N LEU A 118 10.72 -6.68 -20.53
CA LEU A 118 11.54 -7.88 -20.77
C LEU A 118 12.93 -7.78 -20.12
N SER A 119 13.48 -6.58 -19.96
CA SER A 119 14.76 -6.36 -19.28
C SER A 119 14.72 -6.63 -17.76
N GLN A 120 13.53 -6.85 -17.20
CA GLN A 120 13.30 -7.09 -15.76
C GLN A 120 12.78 -8.49 -15.49
N ILE A 121 12.77 -9.33 -16.52
CA ILE A 121 12.44 -10.74 -16.43
C ILE A 121 13.75 -11.50 -16.58
N ASP A 122 14.01 -12.42 -15.65
CA ASP A 122 15.12 -13.35 -15.78
C ASP A 122 14.93 -14.18 -17.06
N PRO A 123 15.83 -14.09 -18.05
CA PRO A 123 15.68 -14.80 -19.31
C PRO A 123 15.71 -16.32 -19.16
N MET A 124 16.24 -16.84 -18.05
CA MET A 124 16.34 -18.28 -17.82
C MET A 124 15.11 -18.85 -17.13
N ALA A 125 14.66 -18.26 -16.02
CA ALA A 125 13.53 -18.78 -15.24
C ALA A 125 12.20 -18.05 -15.50
N GLY A 126 12.19 -16.95 -16.27
CA GLY A 126 11.00 -16.13 -16.47
C GLY A 126 10.52 -15.42 -15.20
N LEU A 127 11.38 -15.30 -14.19
CA LEU A 127 11.05 -14.68 -12.91
C LEU A 127 11.08 -13.16 -13.03
N MET A 128 10.09 -12.52 -12.42
CA MET A 128 9.97 -11.06 -12.40
C MET A 128 10.67 -10.51 -11.15
N ASP A 129 11.36 -9.38 -11.30
CA ASP A 129 11.94 -8.69 -10.15
C ASP A 129 10.84 -8.26 -9.16
N ALA A 130 11.03 -8.56 -7.88
CA ALA A 130 10.11 -8.21 -6.80
C ALA A 130 10.53 -6.93 -6.06
N CYS A 131 11.67 -6.34 -6.43
CA CYS A 131 12.23 -5.15 -5.79
C CYS A 131 12.33 -3.99 -6.79
N VAL A 132 12.03 -2.77 -6.33
CA VAL A 132 12.14 -1.58 -7.17
C VAL A 132 12.81 -0.45 -6.41
N LYS A 133 13.78 0.22 -7.05
CA LYS A 133 14.36 1.44 -6.48
C LYS A 133 13.30 2.53 -6.42
N VAL A 134 13.28 3.29 -5.33
CA VAL A 134 12.33 4.36 -5.10
C VAL A 134 13.00 5.57 -4.48
N LYS A 135 12.44 6.72 -4.83
CA LYS A 135 12.68 7.99 -4.15
C LYS A 135 11.51 8.24 -3.22
N VAL A 136 11.83 8.65 -2.00
CA VAL A 136 10.83 8.97 -0.98
C VAL A 136 10.88 10.46 -0.68
N THR A 137 9.72 11.10 -0.73
CA THR A 137 9.55 12.52 -0.40
C THR A 137 8.43 12.71 0.60
N LYS A 138 8.66 13.59 1.59
CA LYS A 138 7.62 14.02 2.52
C LYS A 138 6.66 14.97 1.79
N LEU A 139 5.35 14.73 1.95
CA LEU A 139 4.31 15.60 1.40
C LEU A 139 3.82 16.61 2.44
N PRO A 140 3.30 17.78 2.01
CA PRO A 140 2.75 18.79 2.90
C PRO A 140 1.52 18.28 3.67
N GLN A 141 1.32 18.81 4.89
CA GLN A 141 0.20 18.42 5.75
C GLN A 141 -1.18 18.75 5.15
N ARG A 142 -1.25 19.73 4.23
CA ARG A 142 -2.45 20.02 3.43
C ARG A 142 -2.93 18.80 2.65
N ASP A 143 -2.02 18.03 2.05
CA ASP A 143 -2.37 16.86 1.25
C ASP A 143 -2.86 15.69 2.11
N LEU A 144 -2.34 15.58 3.35
CA LEU A 144 -2.84 14.62 4.33
C LEU A 144 -4.29 14.93 4.71
N SER A 145 -4.62 16.19 4.99
CA SER A 145 -5.98 16.61 5.31
C SER A 145 -6.97 16.32 4.18
N GLN A 146 -6.56 16.51 2.92
CA GLN A 146 -7.37 16.15 1.75
C GLN A 146 -7.52 14.64 1.58
N ALA A 147 -6.46 13.86 1.81
CA ALA A 147 -6.51 12.39 1.75
C ALA A 147 -7.47 11.82 2.82
N ILE A 148 -7.40 12.34 4.05
CA ILE A 148 -8.29 11.95 5.16
C ILE A 148 -9.73 12.42 4.89
N GLY A 149 -9.93 13.65 4.42
CA GLY A 149 -11.25 14.21 4.09
C GLY A 149 -11.97 13.48 2.95
N LYS A 150 -11.24 13.08 1.91
CA LYS A 150 -11.76 12.19 0.85
C LYS A 150 -12.16 10.81 1.39
N ARG A 151 -11.48 10.30 2.43
CA ARG A 151 -11.81 9.02 3.04
C ARG A 151 -13.08 9.10 3.90
N ARG A 152 -13.21 10.11 4.77
CA ARG A 152 -14.40 10.33 5.61
C ARG A 152 -15.68 10.59 4.80
N SER A 153 -15.61 11.49 3.81
CA SER A 153 -16.75 11.80 2.94
C SER A 153 -17.19 10.63 2.06
N ARG A 154 -16.30 9.68 1.78
CA ARG A 154 -16.58 8.47 1.01
C ARG A 154 -17.18 7.37 1.89
N GLN A 155 -16.67 7.19 3.10
CA GLN A 155 -17.23 6.24 4.08
C GLN A 155 -18.64 6.65 4.52
N MET A 156 -18.89 7.96 4.71
CA MET A 156 -20.25 8.47 4.95
C MET A 156 -21.19 8.25 3.76
N ARG A 157 -20.69 8.40 2.51
CA ARG A 157 -21.50 8.13 1.31
C ARG A 157 -21.91 6.66 1.18
N LEU A 158 -20.99 5.73 1.46
CA LEU A 158 -21.28 4.30 1.51
C LEU A 158 -22.28 3.94 2.62
N ALA A 159 -22.19 4.61 3.78
CA ALA A 159 -23.16 4.43 4.87
C ALA A 159 -24.54 5.02 4.53
N SER A 160 -24.61 6.11 3.77
CA SER A 160 -25.88 6.76 3.37
C SER A 160 -26.63 6.07 2.24
N THR A 161 -25.96 5.19 1.47
CA THR A 161 -26.60 4.46 0.35
C THR A 161 -27.42 3.24 0.79
N GLY A 162 -27.55 2.97 2.10
CA GLY A 162 -28.73 2.32 2.67
C GLY A 162 -29.29 1.05 1.99
N GLU A 163 -28.47 0.22 1.37
CA GLU A 163 -28.87 -1.14 1.00
C GLU A 163 -28.70 -2.01 2.25
N PRO A 164 -29.79 -2.56 2.82
CA PRO A 164 -29.71 -3.33 4.05
C PRO A 164 -28.88 -4.60 3.83
N LEU A 165 -27.98 -4.89 4.77
CA LEU A 165 -27.18 -6.12 4.90
C LEU A 165 -28.04 -7.40 5.19
N SER A 166 -29.27 -7.47 4.68
CA SER A 166 -30.23 -8.56 4.91
C SER A 166 -30.46 -9.47 3.70
N ALA A 167 -29.80 -9.26 2.55
CA ALA A 167 -30.19 -9.94 1.31
C ALA A 167 -29.33 -11.14 0.85
N TYR A 168 -28.39 -11.64 1.66
CA TYR A 168 -27.48 -12.72 1.20
C TYR A 168 -27.34 -13.92 2.15
N VAL A 169 -28.46 -14.43 2.67
CA VAL A 169 -28.55 -15.84 3.09
C VAL A 169 -29.97 -16.35 2.79
N LYS A 170 -30.22 -16.77 1.54
CA LYS A 170 -31.25 -17.80 1.30
C LYS A 170 -30.54 -19.14 1.37
N PHE A 171 -30.58 -19.78 2.53
CA PHE A 171 -30.41 -21.24 2.61
C PHE A 171 -31.56 -21.85 1.81
N GLY A 172 -31.26 -22.35 0.61
CA GLY A 172 -32.17 -23.24 -0.11
C GLY A 172 -32.20 -24.57 0.63
N GLY A 173 -33.30 -24.82 1.33
CA GLY A 173 -33.64 -26.12 1.89
C GLY A 173 -34.72 -26.79 1.04
N LEU A 174 -34.54 -28.11 0.87
CA LEU A 174 -35.36 -29.12 0.19
C LEU A 174 -35.30 -29.14 -1.35
#